data_AF-A0A917LZE9-F1
#
_entry.id   AF-A0A917LZE9-F1
#
_cell.length_a   1.000
_cell.length_b   1.000
_cell.length_c   1.000
_cell.angle_alpha   90.00
_cell.angle_beta   90.00
_cell.angle_gamma   90.00
#
_symmetry.space_group_name_H-M   'P 1'
#
loop_
_entity.id
_entity.type
_entity.pdbx_description
1 polymer ?
#
loop_
_entity_poly.entity_id
_entity_poly.type
_entity_poly.pdbx_seq_one_letter_code
_entity_poly.pdbx_strand_id
1 'polypeptide(L)'
;MTIKAVWKGNENENICAFTFDDGPSRLPIEAWLDVLDEEGAVGTFFFTGEWMDRHPDRARLILSRGHVLAPHTYHHRRMAQVPKPVFLEQLKMTELAYQDATGLPCPTFMRFPYCSFREENLDWLVERNYIDIEGIDSGDWAGIPAENIFAKVEPKLEKGSIVVMHSNDIAIGSPEGLRALIRLAKQKGLEGVGVPAILESIGAKANYRSWNISIEVPAELDHPTEHWSYLNSEEQLAALADQTLEWSLTQYEQHANNREEWLTYLQQPIQAHGATEDRELFGLRSFEGTHWSYVRMGVRGDTLVLLDYAAKEAQADTLVYIFRWAAETASRLGLTRIEARRDLRRAAEMCRQLGWPAEIVEDVPTEQ
;
A
#
# COMPACT_ATOMS: atom_id res chain seq x y z
N MET A 1 5.11 23.22 -17.57
CA MET A 1 3.68 22.90 -17.46
C MET A 1 3.56 21.76 -16.47
N THR A 2 2.65 21.86 -15.50
CA THR A 2 2.39 20.76 -14.57
C THR A 2 1.58 19.69 -15.29
N ILE A 3 2.05 18.44 -15.26
CA ILE A 3 1.34 17.31 -15.87
C ILE A 3 0.15 16.98 -14.98
N LYS A 4 -1.07 17.11 -15.53
CA LYS A 4 -2.32 16.84 -14.82
C LYS A 4 -2.84 15.43 -15.10
N ALA A 5 -2.84 15.06 -16.38
CA ALA A 5 -3.31 13.78 -16.87
C ALA A 5 -2.34 13.24 -17.93
N VAL A 6 -2.16 11.92 -17.96
CA VAL A 6 -1.29 11.21 -18.90
C VAL A 6 -2.13 10.18 -19.64
N TRP A 7 -2.26 10.37 -20.95
CA TRP A 7 -3.00 9.46 -21.85
C TRP A 7 -2.07 8.51 -22.61
N LYS A 8 -0.77 8.85 -22.67
CA LYS A 8 0.25 8.16 -23.46
C LYS A 8 1.64 8.52 -22.92
N GLY A 9 2.56 7.56 -22.98
CA GLY A 9 3.98 7.73 -22.71
C GLY A 9 4.75 8.31 -23.91
N ASN A 10 6.07 8.20 -23.86
CA ASN A 10 6.96 8.72 -24.90
C ASN A 10 6.87 7.89 -26.19
N GLU A 11 6.59 8.55 -27.31
CA GLU A 11 6.42 7.90 -28.62
C GLU A 11 7.75 7.40 -29.24
N ASN A 12 8.89 7.75 -28.64
CA ASN A 12 10.20 7.29 -29.09
C ASN A 12 10.69 6.04 -28.36
N GLU A 13 10.07 5.70 -27.24
CA GLU A 13 10.43 4.54 -26.43
C GLU A 13 9.58 3.33 -26.82
N ASN A 14 10.21 2.16 -26.91
CA ASN A 14 9.55 0.92 -27.31
C ASN A 14 8.82 0.27 -26.14
N ILE A 15 7.94 1.01 -25.46
CA ILE A 15 7.19 0.56 -24.28
C ILE A 15 5.69 0.74 -24.48
N CYS A 16 4.90 -0.04 -23.75
CA CYS A 16 3.45 0.12 -23.59
C CYS A 16 3.03 -0.37 -22.20
N ALA A 17 1.89 0.08 -21.70
CA ALA A 17 1.36 -0.34 -20.40
C ALA A 17 0.00 -1.01 -20.54
N PHE A 18 -0.17 -2.13 -19.85
CA PHE A 18 -1.46 -2.79 -19.65
C PHE A 18 -1.94 -2.50 -18.23
N THR A 19 -3.13 -1.93 -18.13
CA THR A 19 -3.67 -1.41 -16.87
C THR A 19 -5.06 -1.96 -16.59
N PHE A 20 -5.38 -2.21 -15.34
CA PHE A 20 -6.58 -2.93 -14.90
C PHE A 20 -7.31 -2.14 -13.82
N ASP A 21 -8.53 -1.70 -14.10
CA ASP A 21 -9.38 -0.98 -13.15
C ASP A 21 -10.35 -1.94 -12.48
N ASP A 22 -10.55 -1.83 -11.15
CA ASP A 22 -11.66 -2.53 -10.48
C ASP A 22 -11.92 -2.20 -9.00
N GLY A 23 -13.02 -2.78 -8.49
CA GLY A 23 -13.46 -2.80 -7.09
C GLY A 23 -14.98 -2.57 -6.96
N PRO A 24 -15.65 -3.00 -5.87
CA PRO A 24 -15.11 -3.58 -4.63
C PRO A 24 -15.38 -5.09 -4.48
N SER A 25 -15.77 -5.79 -5.55
CA SER A 25 -16.08 -7.23 -5.52
C SER A 25 -14.83 -8.09 -5.40
N ARG A 26 -15.00 -9.37 -5.04
CA ARG A 26 -13.89 -10.34 -5.06
C ARG A 26 -13.56 -10.68 -6.51
N LEU A 27 -12.37 -10.32 -6.93
CA LEU A 27 -11.90 -10.40 -8.31
C LEU A 27 -11.03 -11.65 -8.53
N PRO A 28 -11.21 -12.47 -9.57
CA PRO A 28 -10.29 -13.57 -9.89
C PRO A 28 -8.98 -13.07 -10.53
N ILE A 29 -8.28 -12.14 -9.87
CA ILE A 29 -7.09 -11.44 -10.40
C ILE A 29 -5.97 -12.40 -10.82
N GLU A 30 -5.93 -13.61 -10.25
CA GLU A 30 -4.92 -14.62 -10.53
C GLU A 30 -4.80 -14.92 -12.04
N ALA A 31 -5.92 -14.94 -12.78
CA ALA A 31 -5.90 -15.18 -14.23
C ALA A 31 -5.13 -14.09 -15.01
N TRP A 32 -5.18 -12.83 -14.57
CA TRP A 32 -4.43 -11.74 -15.19
C TRP A 32 -2.96 -11.79 -14.79
N LEU A 33 -2.70 -12.02 -13.50
CA LEU A 33 -1.34 -12.15 -12.97
C LEU A 33 -0.58 -13.30 -13.65
N ASP A 34 -1.23 -14.44 -13.87
CA ASP A 34 -0.64 -15.59 -14.54
C ASP A 34 -0.31 -15.28 -16.01
N VAL A 35 -1.20 -14.59 -16.73
CA VAL A 35 -0.92 -14.14 -18.10
C VAL A 35 0.26 -13.17 -18.14
N LEU A 36 0.32 -12.20 -17.22
CA LEU A 36 1.40 -11.22 -17.14
C LEU A 36 2.75 -11.90 -16.89
N ASP A 37 2.81 -12.83 -15.93
CA ASP A 37 4.03 -13.57 -15.59
C ASP A 37 4.48 -14.49 -16.73
N GLU A 38 3.57 -15.28 -17.29
CA GLU A 38 3.86 -16.18 -18.41
C GLU A 38 4.35 -15.42 -19.65
N GLU A 39 3.84 -14.21 -19.85
CA GLU A 39 4.25 -13.35 -20.96
C GLU A 39 5.35 -12.35 -20.57
N GLY A 40 5.86 -12.35 -19.34
CA GLY A 40 6.94 -11.46 -18.90
C GLY A 40 6.62 -9.98 -19.07
N ALA A 41 5.40 -9.55 -18.71
CA ALA A 41 4.95 -8.16 -18.77
C ALA A 41 4.55 -7.66 -17.37
N VAL A 42 4.73 -6.36 -17.11
CA VAL A 42 4.36 -5.73 -15.84
C VAL A 42 3.01 -5.02 -15.98
N GLY A 43 2.02 -5.44 -15.19
CA GLY A 43 0.71 -4.79 -15.13
C GLY A 43 0.63 -3.65 -14.10
N THR A 44 -0.31 -2.73 -14.29
CA THR A 44 -0.71 -1.76 -13.25
C THR A 44 -2.19 -1.91 -12.90
N PHE A 45 -2.49 -2.17 -11.64
CA PHE A 45 -3.83 -2.40 -11.12
C PHE A 45 -4.32 -1.15 -10.38
N PHE A 46 -5.32 -0.47 -10.92
CA PHE A 46 -5.99 0.67 -10.30
C PHE A 46 -7.21 0.18 -9.51
N PHE A 47 -7.04 -0.04 -8.21
CA PHE A 47 -8.10 -0.61 -7.37
C PHE A 47 -8.64 0.35 -6.33
N THR A 48 -9.90 0.11 -5.95
CA THR A 48 -10.56 0.95 -4.97
C THR A 48 -10.02 0.74 -3.55
N GLY A 49 -10.08 1.78 -2.72
CA GLY A 49 -9.75 1.67 -1.29
C GLY A 49 -10.60 0.62 -0.57
N GLU A 50 -11.89 0.55 -0.88
CA GLU A 50 -12.79 -0.47 -0.34
C GLU A 50 -12.37 -1.90 -0.71
N TRP A 51 -11.81 -2.11 -1.91
CA TRP A 51 -11.27 -3.40 -2.31
C TRP A 51 -10.02 -3.75 -1.50
N MET A 52 -9.10 -2.79 -1.34
CA MET A 52 -7.86 -2.98 -0.58
C MET A 52 -8.13 -3.34 0.88
N ASP A 53 -9.16 -2.75 1.49
CA ASP A 53 -9.61 -3.10 2.85
C ASP A 53 -10.13 -4.53 2.97
N ARG A 54 -10.86 -5.00 1.95
CA ARG A 54 -11.44 -6.36 1.93
C ARG A 54 -10.45 -7.44 1.56
N HIS A 55 -9.45 -7.10 0.76
CA HIS A 55 -8.52 -8.04 0.13
C HIS A 55 -7.06 -7.60 0.28
N PRO A 56 -6.59 -7.31 1.51
CA PRO A 56 -5.23 -6.79 1.71
C PRO A 56 -4.15 -7.83 1.37
N ASP A 57 -4.45 -9.13 1.52
CA ASP A 57 -3.61 -10.25 1.07
C ASP A 57 -3.39 -10.23 -0.45
N ARG A 58 -4.43 -9.91 -1.21
CA ARG A 58 -4.36 -9.82 -2.67
C ARG A 58 -3.67 -8.56 -3.15
N ALA A 59 -3.85 -7.43 -2.44
CA ALA A 59 -3.07 -6.23 -2.70
C ALA A 59 -1.56 -6.51 -2.60
N ARG A 60 -1.13 -7.24 -1.56
CA ARG A 60 0.26 -7.66 -1.39
C ARG A 60 0.69 -8.69 -2.43
N LEU A 61 -0.19 -9.61 -2.84
CA LEU A 61 0.10 -10.57 -3.91
C LEU A 61 0.49 -9.86 -5.21
N ILE A 62 -0.26 -8.83 -5.62
CA ILE A 62 0.03 -8.03 -6.82
C ILE A 62 1.44 -7.46 -6.76
N LEU A 63 1.79 -6.82 -5.65
CA LEU A 63 3.12 -6.22 -5.45
C LEU A 63 4.22 -7.28 -5.40
N SER A 64 3.97 -8.43 -4.75
CA SER A 64 4.95 -9.50 -4.62
C SER A 64 5.32 -10.17 -5.95
N ARG A 65 4.42 -10.14 -6.94
CA ARG A 65 4.67 -10.60 -8.32
C ARG A 65 5.34 -9.53 -9.19
N GLY A 66 5.75 -8.40 -8.62
CA GLY A 66 6.45 -7.33 -9.32
C GLY A 66 5.55 -6.42 -10.16
N HIS A 67 4.23 -6.46 -9.96
CA HIS A 67 3.30 -5.55 -10.59
C HIS A 67 3.04 -4.30 -9.74
N VAL A 68 2.34 -3.33 -10.32
CA VAL A 68 2.03 -2.06 -9.67
C VAL A 68 0.59 -2.07 -9.18
N LEU A 69 0.36 -1.63 -7.94
CA LEU A 69 -0.96 -1.32 -7.40
C LEU A 69 -1.09 0.20 -7.25
N ALA A 70 -2.21 0.78 -7.65
CA ALA A 70 -2.44 2.22 -7.61
C ALA A 70 -3.91 2.57 -7.26
N PRO A 71 -4.19 3.80 -6.77
CA PRO A 71 -5.53 4.22 -6.38
C PRO A 71 -6.55 4.33 -7.51
N HIS A 72 -7.79 3.91 -7.23
CA HIS A 72 -8.98 4.13 -8.08
C HIS A 72 -10.16 4.75 -7.32
N THR A 73 -9.86 5.68 -6.41
CA THR A 73 -10.79 6.24 -5.39
C THR A 73 -11.29 5.18 -4.40
N TYR A 74 -11.98 5.58 -3.34
CA TYR A 74 -12.34 4.62 -2.31
C TYR A 74 -13.62 3.86 -2.65
N HIS A 75 -14.65 4.58 -3.11
CA HIS A 75 -16.00 4.06 -3.33
C HIS A 75 -16.40 4.01 -4.81
N HIS A 76 -15.45 4.12 -5.75
CA HIS A 76 -15.71 4.09 -7.19
C HIS A 76 -16.75 5.13 -7.66
N ARG A 77 -16.67 6.37 -7.13
CA ARG A 77 -17.65 7.43 -7.42
C ARG A 77 -17.32 8.15 -8.73
N ARG A 78 -18.35 8.69 -9.39
CA ARG A 78 -18.19 9.66 -10.49
C ARG A 78 -17.67 10.98 -9.93
N MET A 79 -16.35 11.18 -9.98
CA MET A 79 -15.70 12.28 -9.26
C MET A 79 -16.06 13.67 -9.80
N ALA A 80 -16.48 13.78 -11.06
CA ALA A 80 -17.05 15.00 -11.63
C ALA A 80 -18.36 15.47 -10.96
N GLN A 81 -18.99 14.63 -10.14
CA GLN A 81 -20.30 14.89 -9.52
C GLN A 81 -20.20 15.12 -8.00
N VAL A 82 -19.01 14.98 -7.41
CA VAL A 82 -18.83 15.15 -5.96
C VAL A 82 -18.19 16.50 -5.65
N PRO A 83 -18.55 17.15 -4.53
CA PRO A 83 -17.91 18.40 -4.12
C PRO A 83 -16.47 18.16 -3.61
N LYS A 84 -15.62 19.21 -3.63
CA LYS A 84 -14.20 19.14 -3.22
C LYS A 84 -13.94 18.40 -1.90
N PRO A 85 -14.71 18.62 -0.82
CA PRO A 85 -14.46 17.90 0.43
C PRO A 85 -14.62 16.38 0.30
N VAL A 86 -15.65 15.93 -0.41
CA VAL A 86 -15.88 14.49 -0.68
C VAL A 86 -14.79 13.95 -1.60
N PHE A 87 -14.34 14.75 -2.58
CA PHE A 87 -13.23 14.37 -3.45
C PHE A 87 -11.95 14.09 -2.65
N LEU A 88 -11.56 15.02 -1.78
CA LEU A 88 -10.35 14.90 -0.96
C LEU A 88 -10.47 13.76 0.07
N GLU A 89 -11.67 13.51 0.60
CA GLU A 89 -11.95 12.37 1.46
C GLU A 89 -11.75 11.04 0.73
N GLN A 90 -12.23 10.90 -0.52
CA GLN A 90 -12.00 9.69 -1.31
C GLN A 90 -10.51 9.42 -1.53
N LEU A 91 -9.71 10.46 -1.79
CA LEU A 91 -8.25 10.32 -1.93
C LEU A 91 -7.63 9.86 -0.62
N LYS A 92 -7.84 10.61 0.48
CA LYS A 92 -7.28 10.29 1.79
C LYS A 92 -7.65 8.87 2.24
N MET A 93 -8.91 8.48 2.10
CA MET A 93 -9.35 7.14 2.49
C MET A 93 -8.69 6.04 1.65
N THR A 94 -8.47 6.29 0.34
CA THR A 94 -7.80 5.32 -0.53
C THR A 94 -6.32 5.20 -0.19
N GLU A 95 -5.66 6.32 0.11
CA GLU A 95 -4.26 6.35 0.55
C GLU A 95 -4.07 5.57 1.86
N LEU A 96 -4.96 5.76 2.83
CA LEU A 96 -4.94 5.01 4.10
C LEU A 96 -5.22 3.52 3.90
N ALA A 97 -6.18 3.16 3.03
CA ALA A 97 -6.47 1.78 2.70
C ALA A 97 -5.28 1.10 2.02
N TYR A 98 -4.61 1.77 1.08
CA TYR A 98 -3.40 1.29 0.44
C TYR A 98 -2.30 1.03 1.48
N GLN A 99 -2.03 2.00 2.35
CA GLN A 99 -0.96 1.88 3.34
C GLN A 99 -1.26 0.81 4.39
N ASP A 100 -2.50 0.70 4.87
CA ASP A 100 -2.89 -0.36 5.80
C ASP A 100 -2.80 -1.75 5.13
N ALA A 101 -3.14 -1.86 3.85
CA ALA A 101 -3.08 -3.12 3.12
C ALA A 101 -1.65 -3.55 2.78
N THR A 102 -0.76 -2.61 2.45
CA THR A 102 0.56 -2.92 1.87
C THR A 102 1.74 -2.62 2.80
N GLY A 103 1.55 -1.77 3.81
CA GLY A 103 2.64 -1.20 4.60
C GLY A 103 3.46 -0.13 3.87
N LEU A 104 3.11 0.18 2.61
CA LEU A 104 3.89 1.07 1.74
C LEU A 104 3.20 2.43 1.55
N PRO A 105 3.98 3.48 1.25
CA PRO A 105 3.43 4.76 0.79
C PRO A 105 2.56 4.60 -0.46
N CYS A 106 1.40 5.25 -0.47
CA CYS A 106 0.45 5.20 -1.58
C CYS A 106 0.96 5.98 -2.80
N PRO A 107 0.95 5.42 -4.01
CA PRO A 107 1.28 6.17 -5.22
C PRO A 107 0.36 7.37 -5.43
N THR A 108 0.92 8.48 -5.91
CA THR A 108 0.16 9.67 -6.30
C THR A 108 -0.06 9.73 -7.82
N PHE A 109 -0.27 8.58 -8.45
CA PHE A 109 -0.91 8.51 -9.75
C PHE A 109 -2.13 7.60 -9.61
N MET A 110 -3.23 8.01 -10.20
CA MET A 110 -4.52 7.33 -10.06
C MET A 110 -5.27 7.34 -11.38
N ARG A 111 -6.39 6.64 -11.44
CA ARG A 111 -7.35 6.79 -12.54
C ARG A 111 -8.72 7.08 -11.99
N PHE A 112 -9.47 7.99 -12.61
CA PHE A 112 -10.83 8.26 -12.20
C PHE A 112 -11.81 7.15 -12.64
N PRO A 113 -12.70 6.68 -11.74
CA PRO A 113 -13.81 5.84 -12.13
C PRO A 113 -14.61 6.46 -13.28
N TYR A 114 -14.88 5.65 -14.30
CA TYR A 114 -15.64 6.03 -15.49
C TYR A 114 -15.02 7.17 -16.33
N CYS A 115 -13.72 7.47 -16.20
CA CYS A 115 -13.10 8.67 -16.78
C CYS A 115 -13.90 9.95 -16.40
N SER A 116 -14.48 9.96 -15.19
CA SER A 116 -15.45 10.97 -14.77
C SER A 116 -14.80 12.07 -13.95
N PHE A 117 -14.25 13.08 -14.63
CA PHE A 117 -13.65 14.27 -14.03
C PHE A 117 -13.94 15.54 -14.83
N ARG A 118 -13.65 16.69 -14.22
CA ARG A 118 -13.62 18.04 -14.80
C ARG A 118 -12.22 18.62 -14.65
N GLU A 119 -11.93 19.71 -15.36
CA GLU A 119 -10.65 20.43 -15.22
C GLU A 119 -10.35 20.81 -13.75
N GLU A 120 -11.37 21.25 -13.02
CA GLU A 120 -11.31 21.53 -11.58
C GLU A 120 -10.86 20.31 -10.75
N ASN A 121 -11.28 19.11 -11.10
CA ASN A 121 -10.86 17.90 -10.39
C ASN A 121 -9.37 17.60 -10.64
N LEU A 122 -8.89 17.85 -11.86
CA LEU A 122 -7.47 17.73 -12.20
C LEU A 122 -6.62 18.76 -11.44
N ASP A 123 -7.13 20.00 -11.27
CA ASP A 123 -6.48 21.00 -10.43
C ASP A 123 -6.35 20.53 -8.98
N TRP A 124 -7.39 19.90 -8.42
CA TRP A 124 -7.35 19.35 -7.07
C TRP A 124 -6.37 18.17 -6.93
N LEU A 125 -6.20 17.36 -7.97
CA LEU A 125 -5.14 16.34 -7.99
C LEU A 125 -3.76 17.00 -7.94
N VAL A 126 -3.52 18.02 -8.75
CA VAL A 126 -2.25 18.75 -8.77
C VAL A 126 -1.94 19.38 -7.41
N GLU A 127 -2.92 19.96 -6.72
CA GLU A 127 -2.77 20.48 -5.35
C GLU A 127 -2.27 19.40 -4.37
N ARG A 128 -2.51 18.12 -4.68
CA ARG A 128 -2.10 16.95 -3.90
C ARG A 128 -0.95 16.18 -4.57
N ASN A 129 -0.26 16.75 -5.55
CA ASN A 129 0.81 16.11 -6.33
C ASN A 129 0.38 14.79 -7.01
N TYR A 130 -0.91 14.70 -7.36
CA TYR A 130 -1.45 13.57 -8.10
C TYR A 130 -1.40 13.77 -9.62
N ILE A 131 -1.26 12.65 -10.34
CA ILE A 131 -1.39 12.56 -11.79
C ILE A 131 -2.55 11.61 -12.13
N ASP A 132 -3.46 12.04 -12.99
CA ASP A 132 -4.47 11.16 -13.57
C ASP A 132 -3.90 10.35 -14.73
N ILE A 133 -4.20 9.06 -14.81
CA ILE A 133 -3.69 8.13 -15.81
C ILE A 133 -4.87 7.61 -16.62
N GLU A 134 -4.85 7.84 -17.92
CA GLU A 134 -5.92 7.45 -18.83
C GLU A 134 -5.33 6.65 -20.02
N GLY A 135 -6.18 6.19 -20.93
CA GLY A 135 -5.67 5.40 -22.06
C GLY A 135 -6.73 4.90 -23.03
N ILE A 136 -6.36 3.86 -23.76
CA ILE A 136 -7.17 3.21 -24.79
C ILE A 136 -8.13 2.24 -24.10
N ASP A 137 -9.42 2.58 -24.08
CA ASP A 137 -10.48 1.69 -23.59
C ASP A 137 -10.62 0.43 -24.46
N SER A 138 -10.36 -0.74 -23.85
CA SER A 138 -10.50 -2.06 -24.48
C SER A 138 -11.95 -2.53 -24.61
N GLY A 139 -12.90 -1.91 -23.90
CA GLY A 139 -14.32 -2.26 -23.92
C GLY A 139 -14.67 -3.56 -23.20
N ASP A 140 -13.71 -4.17 -22.50
CA ASP A 140 -13.87 -5.47 -21.86
C ASP A 140 -14.87 -5.50 -20.70
N TRP A 141 -15.11 -4.34 -20.06
CA TRP A 141 -16.18 -4.13 -19.07
C TRP A 141 -17.58 -4.50 -19.58
N ALA A 142 -17.78 -4.63 -20.90
CA ALA A 142 -19.03 -5.10 -21.50
C ALA A 142 -19.14 -6.64 -21.58
N GLY A 143 -18.16 -7.40 -21.07
CA GLY A 143 -18.13 -8.86 -21.11
C GLY A 143 -17.95 -9.42 -22.52
N ILE A 144 -17.24 -8.69 -23.37
CA ILE A 144 -16.99 -9.07 -24.76
C ILE A 144 -15.91 -10.16 -24.88
N PRO A 145 -15.94 -10.99 -25.94
CA PRO A 145 -14.90 -11.99 -26.20
C PRO A 145 -13.50 -11.38 -26.44
N ALA A 146 -12.47 -12.19 -26.20
CA ALA A 146 -11.06 -11.82 -26.36
C ALA A 146 -10.72 -11.26 -27.75
N GLU A 147 -11.34 -11.80 -28.81
CA GLU A 147 -11.11 -11.36 -30.19
C GLU A 147 -11.61 -9.93 -30.41
N ASN A 148 -12.72 -9.56 -29.75
CA ASN A 148 -13.28 -8.21 -29.86
C ASN A 148 -12.44 -7.20 -29.05
N ILE A 149 -11.92 -7.61 -27.89
CA ILE A 149 -10.97 -6.82 -27.10
C ILE A 149 -9.72 -6.54 -27.94
N PHE A 150 -9.14 -7.59 -28.53
CA PHE A 150 -7.96 -7.49 -29.39
C PHE A 150 -8.21 -6.57 -30.58
N ALA A 151 -9.30 -6.79 -31.34
CA ALA A 151 -9.62 -6.00 -32.53
C ALA A 151 -9.83 -4.50 -32.22
N LYS A 152 -10.32 -4.15 -31.02
CA LYS A 152 -10.50 -2.75 -30.61
C LYS A 152 -9.17 -2.06 -30.26
N VAL A 153 -8.20 -2.80 -29.72
CA VAL A 153 -6.93 -2.26 -29.19
C VAL A 153 -5.78 -2.37 -30.20
N GLU A 154 -5.68 -3.46 -30.97
CA GLU A 154 -4.64 -3.72 -31.97
C GLU A 154 -4.27 -2.50 -32.86
N PRO A 155 -5.23 -1.80 -33.49
CA PRO A 155 -4.90 -0.69 -34.39
C PRO A 155 -4.36 0.55 -33.66
N LYS A 156 -4.51 0.62 -32.34
CA LYS A 156 -4.08 1.74 -31.48
C LYS A 156 -2.87 1.38 -30.61
N LEU A 157 -2.44 0.13 -30.61
CA LEU A 157 -1.31 -0.34 -29.82
C LEU A 157 0.00 0.07 -30.48
N GLU A 158 0.65 1.09 -29.92
CA GLU A 158 1.88 1.70 -30.41
C GLU A 158 2.78 2.11 -29.24
N LYS A 159 3.90 2.76 -29.56
CA LYS A 159 4.87 3.25 -28.56
C LYS A 159 4.21 4.23 -27.60
N GLY A 160 4.40 4.00 -26.31
CA GLY A 160 3.80 4.77 -25.22
C GLY A 160 2.32 4.48 -24.96
N SER A 161 1.67 3.56 -25.67
CA SER A 161 0.26 3.25 -25.43
C SER A 161 0.00 2.80 -24.00
N ILE A 162 -1.07 3.32 -23.40
CA ILE A 162 -1.65 2.84 -22.14
C ILE A 162 -2.98 2.18 -22.49
N VAL A 163 -3.15 0.91 -22.18
CA VAL A 163 -4.36 0.13 -22.45
C VAL A 163 -5.16 -0.02 -21.17
N VAL A 164 -6.43 0.36 -21.22
CA VAL A 164 -7.38 0.28 -20.10
C VAL A 164 -8.21 -1.01 -20.24
N MET A 165 -8.08 -1.88 -19.26
CA MET A 165 -8.78 -3.15 -19.12
C MET A 165 -9.37 -3.23 -17.71
N HIS A 166 -10.12 -4.29 -17.43
CA HIS A 166 -10.69 -4.61 -16.14
C HIS A 166 -10.29 -6.05 -15.76
N SER A 167 -10.25 -6.31 -14.46
CA SER A 167 -9.84 -7.57 -13.83
C SER A 167 -10.95 -8.19 -12.95
N ASN A 168 -12.18 -8.21 -13.46
CA ASN A 168 -13.37 -8.67 -12.74
C ASN A 168 -14.07 -9.85 -13.42
N ASP A 169 -15.12 -10.34 -12.78
CA ASP A 169 -15.97 -11.44 -13.24
C ASP A 169 -16.82 -11.12 -14.47
N ILE A 170 -16.98 -9.85 -14.84
CA ILE A 170 -17.64 -9.43 -16.08
C ILE A 170 -16.67 -9.54 -17.25
N ALA A 171 -15.41 -9.15 -17.04
CA ALA A 171 -14.33 -9.08 -18.02
C ALA A 171 -13.74 -10.46 -18.38
N ILE A 172 -14.59 -11.47 -18.61
CA ILE A 172 -14.19 -12.87 -18.78
C ILE A 172 -13.26 -13.12 -19.97
N GLY A 173 -13.32 -12.29 -21.02
CA GLY A 173 -12.44 -12.40 -22.19
C GLY A 173 -11.10 -11.69 -22.04
N SER A 174 -10.90 -10.94 -20.95
CA SER A 174 -9.72 -10.09 -20.79
C SER A 174 -8.41 -10.84 -20.62
N PRO A 175 -8.32 -11.98 -19.89
CA PRO A 175 -7.05 -12.70 -19.79
C PRO A 175 -6.52 -13.16 -21.15
N GLU A 176 -7.35 -13.76 -21.99
CA GLU A 176 -6.98 -14.19 -23.35
C GLU A 176 -6.72 -12.98 -24.27
N GLY A 177 -7.53 -11.93 -24.17
CA GLY A 177 -7.33 -10.68 -24.91
C GLY A 177 -5.99 -10.01 -24.56
N LEU A 178 -5.68 -9.93 -23.27
CA LEU A 178 -4.41 -9.44 -22.73
C LEU A 178 -3.23 -10.24 -23.29
N ARG A 179 -3.31 -11.57 -23.25
CA ARG A 179 -2.27 -12.46 -23.78
C ARG A 179 -1.99 -12.18 -25.26
N ALA A 180 -3.04 -12.06 -26.07
CA ALA A 180 -2.91 -11.75 -27.49
C ALA A 180 -2.28 -10.36 -27.71
N LEU A 181 -2.68 -9.36 -26.91
CA LEU A 181 -2.14 -8.01 -26.98
C LEU A 181 -0.67 -7.92 -26.55
N ILE A 182 -0.25 -8.63 -25.49
CA ILE A 182 1.16 -8.67 -25.08
C ILE A 182 2.01 -9.32 -26.17
N ARG A 183 1.53 -10.41 -26.80
CA ARG A 183 2.23 -11.05 -27.91
C ARG A 183 2.35 -10.13 -29.12
N LEU A 184 1.31 -9.36 -29.44
CA LEU A 184 1.36 -8.33 -30.47
C LEU A 184 2.36 -7.23 -30.11
N ALA A 185 2.37 -6.76 -28.86
CA ALA A 185 3.34 -5.77 -28.37
C ALA A 185 4.77 -6.25 -28.62
N LYS A 186 5.10 -7.48 -28.21
CA LYS A 186 6.41 -8.11 -28.47
C LYS A 186 6.75 -8.19 -29.95
N GLN A 187 5.78 -8.54 -30.81
CA GLN A 187 5.98 -8.56 -32.28
C GLN A 187 6.28 -7.17 -32.85
N LYS A 188 5.67 -6.12 -32.28
CA LYS A 188 5.96 -4.72 -32.61
C LYS A 188 7.25 -4.21 -31.94
N GLY A 189 7.94 -5.05 -31.18
CA GLY A 189 9.15 -4.69 -30.43
C GLY A 189 8.89 -3.84 -29.19
N LEU A 190 7.65 -3.81 -28.69
CA LEU A 190 7.24 -3.08 -27.49
C LEU A 190 7.37 -3.96 -26.24
N GLU A 191 7.90 -3.39 -25.17
CA GLU A 191 7.94 -3.98 -23.83
C GLU A 191 6.69 -3.59 -23.03
N GLY A 192 6.10 -4.55 -22.31
CA GLY A 192 4.96 -4.32 -21.43
C GLY A 192 5.42 -3.90 -20.03
N VAL A 193 5.28 -2.62 -19.70
CA VAL A 193 5.80 -2.01 -18.47
C VAL A 193 4.68 -1.44 -17.59
N GLY A 194 4.98 -1.24 -16.30
CA GLY A 194 4.07 -0.53 -15.39
C GLY A 194 4.01 0.97 -15.65
N VAL A 195 2.95 1.63 -15.14
CA VAL A 195 2.75 3.08 -15.26
C VAL A 195 3.92 3.94 -14.74
N PRO A 196 4.66 3.58 -13.68
CA PRO A 196 5.86 4.34 -13.28
C PRO A 196 6.87 4.51 -14.42
N ALA A 197 7.14 3.47 -15.21
CA ALA A 197 8.04 3.55 -16.36
C ALA A 197 7.47 4.43 -17.49
N ILE A 198 6.14 4.39 -17.69
CA ILE A 198 5.46 5.31 -18.63
C ILE A 198 5.66 6.77 -18.19
N LEU A 199 5.50 7.08 -16.90
CA LEU A 199 5.72 8.42 -16.36
C LEU A 199 7.18 8.86 -16.53
N GLU A 200 8.14 7.98 -16.22
CA GLU A 200 9.56 8.27 -16.40
C GLU A 200 9.92 8.59 -17.86
N SER A 201 9.34 7.85 -18.81
CA SER A 201 9.59 8.06 -20.25
C SER A 201 9.27 9.48 -20.74
N ILE A 202 8.33 10.16 -20.07
CA ILE A 202 7.92 11.54 -20.39
C ILE A 202 8.51 12.58 -19.43
N GLY A 203 9.47 12.19 -18.59
CA GLY A 203 10.11 13.06 -17.61
C GLY A 203 9.25 13.40 -16.39
N ALA A 204 8.16 12.66 -16.16
CA ALA A 204 7.40 12.70 -14.91
C ALA A 204 7.98 11.69 -13.90
N LYS A 205 7.73 11.91 -12.61
CA LYS A 205 8.11 10.97 -11.55
C LYS A 205 6.86 10.44 -10.87
N ALA A 206 6.84 9.13 -10.62
CA ALA A 206 5.91 8.55 -9.68
C ALA A 206 6.26 9.09 -8.29
N ASN A 207 5.37 9.91 -7.72
CA ASN A 207 5.47 10.33 -6.33
C ASN A 207 4.61 9.42 -5.45
N TYR A 208 4.86 9.49 -4.15
CA TYR A 208 4.19 8.66 -3.16
C TYR A 208 3.83 9.50 -1.94
N ARG A 209 2.81 9.06 -1.22
CA ARG A 209 2.26 9.73 -0.06
C ARG A 209 2.14 8.75 1.08
N SER A 210 2.73 9.11 2.21
CA SER A 210 2.71 8.33 3.43
C SER A 210 1.91 9.07 4.50
N TRP A 211 1.37 8.31 5.44
CA TRP A 211 0.63 8.80 6.60
C TRP A 211 1.23 8.21 7.88
N ASN A 212 1.14 8.95 8.97
CA ASN A 212 1.45 8.44 10.30
C ASN A 212 0.30 8.78 11.27
N ILE A 213 0.21 8.04 12.36
CA ILE A 213 -0.61 8.41 13.50
C ILE A 213 0.30 8.99 14.57
N SER A 214 -0.02 10.20 15.03
CA SER A 214 0.61 10.87 16.15
C SER A 214 -0.33 10.82 17.35
N ILE A 215 0.16 10.28 18.46
CA ILE A 215 -0.61 10.06 19.69
C ILE A 215 0.06 10.85 20.81
N GLU A 216 -0.72 11.62 21.57
CA GLU A 216 -0.23 12.24 22.80
C GLU A 216 -0.07 11.18 23.88
N VAL A 217 1.08 11.20 24.56
CA VAL A 217 1.33 10.26 25.65
C VAL A 217 0.30 10.52 26.76
N PRO A 218 -0.54 9.53 27.11
CA PRO A 218 -1.55 9.70 28.14
C PRO A 218 -0.90 9.93 29.51
N ALA A 219 -1.48 10.82 30.32
CA ALA A 219 -0.96 11.13 31.65
C ALA A 219 -1.05 9.94 32.62
N GLU A 220 -2.10 9.13 32.49
CA GLU A 220 -2.32 7.91 33.26
C GLU A 220 -2.78 6.79 32.32
N LEU A 221 -2.34 5.56 32.61
CA LEU A 221 -2.83 4.36 31.95
C LEU A 221 -3.94 3.74 32.79
N ASP A 222 -5.03 3.38 32.13
CA ASP A 222 -6.22 2.75 32.73
C ASP A 222 -5.96 1.33 33.24
N HIS A 223 -4.94 0.66 32.70
CA HIS A 223 -4.50 -0.67 33.09
C HIS A 223 -2.98 -0.82 33.02
N PRO A 224 -2.36 -1.66 33.88
CA PRO A 224 -0.93 -1.92 33.83
C PRO A 224 -0.52 -2.68 32.57
N THR A 225 0.74 -2.51 32.13
CA THR A 225 1.31 -3.32 31.05
C THR A 225 1.81 -4.65 31.60
N GLU A 226 0.97 -5.68 31.51
CA GLU A 226 1.33 -7.01 31.98
C GLU A 226 2.10 -7.81 30.92
N HIS A 227 3.01 -8.67 31.38
CA HIS A 227 3.72 -9.65 30.55
C HIS A 227 4.65 -9.05 29.48
N TRP A 228 5.03 -7.78 29.62
CA TRP A 228 6.04 -7.14 28.80
C TRP A 228 7.41 -7.13 29.47
N SER A 229 8.45 -7.29 28.66
CA SER A 229 9.84 -7.14 29.07
C SER A 229 10.67 -6.65 27.89
N TYR A 230 11.72 -5.86 28.15
CA TYR A 230 12.70 -5.54 27.13
C TYR A 230 13.54 -6.79 26.79
N LEU A 231 13.89 -6.94 25.52
CA LEU A 231 14.79 -7.96 25.02
C LEU A 231 16.10 -7.89 25.81
N ASN A 232 16.53 -9.01 26.38
CA ASN A 232 17.69 -9.06 27.27
C ASN A 232 18.74 -10.12 26.88
N SER A 233 18.47 -10.93 25.84
CA SER A 233 19.36 -11.99 25.41
C SER A 233 19.17 -12.37 23.94
N GLU A 234 20.22 -12.92 23.33
CA GLU A 234 20.15 -13.49 21.98
C GLU A 234 19.26 -14.73 21.91
N GLU A 235 19.12 -15.46 23.02
CA GLU A 235 18.22 -16.63 23.13
C GLU A 235 16.75 -16.23 22.96
N GLN A 236 16.32 -15.12 23.59
CA GLN A 236 14.98 -14.57 23.37
C GLN A 236 14.77 -14.13 21.93
N LEU A 237 15.79 -13.54 21.29
CA LEU A 237 15.70 -13.10 19.90
C LEU A 237 15.55 -14.30 18.94
N ALA A 238 16.31 -15.37 19.19
CA ALA A 238 16.21 -16.62 18.43
C ALA A 238 14.85 -17.30 18.65
N ALA A 239 14.35 -17.36 19.89
CA ALA A 239 13.05 -17.93 20.19
C ALA A 239 11.89 -17.12 19.58
N LEU A 240 11.99 -15.79 19.58
CA LEU A 240 11.06 -14.93 18.86
C LEU A 240 11.07 -15.28 17.38
N ALA A 241 12.27 -15.40 16.79
CA ALA A 241 12.40 -15.68 15.36
C ALA A 241 11.73 -17.00 14.94
N ASP A 242 11.89 -18.03 15.76
CA ASP A 242 11.25 -19.33 15.56
C ASP A 242 9.73 -19.24 15.63
N GLN A 243 9.20 -18.56 16.66
CA GLN A 243 7.76 -18.50 16.91
C GLN A 243 7.01 -17.63 15.90
N THR A 244 7.61 -16.51 15.47
CA THR A 244 6.98 -15.58 14.51
C THR A 244 6.74 -16.18 13.13
N LEU A 245 7.52 -17.19 12.72
CA LEU A 245 7.25 -17.92 11.48
C LEU A 245 5.90 -18.64 11.51
N GLU A 246 5.47 -19.07 12.69
CA GLU A 246 4.17 -19.73 12.89
C GLU A 246 3.00 -18.75 12.93
N TRP A 247 3.26 -17.45 13.18
CA TRP A 247 2.22 -16.43 13.33
C TRP A 247 1.50 -16.12 12.01
N SER A 248 2.03 -16.61 10.87
CA SER A 248 1.44 -16.39 9.54
C SER A 248 1.14 -14.91 9.30
N LEU A 249 2.11 -14.04 9.63
CA LEU A 249 2.07 -12.59 9.50
C LEU A 249 1.98 -12.18 8.02
N THR A 250 0.84 -12.45 7.39
CA THR A 250 0.61 -12.13 5.97
C THR A 250 0.56 -10.62 5.74
N GLN A 251 0.44 -9.80 6.78
CA GLN A 251 0.22 -8.34 6.77
C GLN A 251 1.51 -7.50 6.83
N TYR A 252 2.65 -8.16 6.78
CA TYR A 252 3.96 -7.58 7.04
C TYR A 252 4.82 -7.84 5.80
N GLU A 253 5.59 -6.85 5.33
CA GLU A 253 6.55 -7.07 4.24
C GLU A 253 7.30 -8.37 4.51
N GLN A 254 7.30 -9.28 3.53
CA GLN A 254 8.01 -10.56 3.61
C GLN A 254 9.52 -10.28 3.56
N HIS A 255 10.08 -9.72 4.63
CA HIS A 255 11.51 -9.52 4.79
C HIS A 255 12.24 -10.85 5.01
N ALA A 256 11.49 -11.93 5.31
CA ALA A 256 12.03 -13.25 5.55
C ALA A 256 11.03 -14.37 5.23
N ASN A 257 11.48 -15.35 4.45
CA ASN A 257 10.75 -16.58 4.13
C ASN A 257 11.25 -17.78 4.95
N ASN A 258 12.30 -17.59 5.74
CA ASN A 258 12.88 -18.61 6.58
C ASN A 258 13.43 -18.02 7.89
N ARG A 259 13.81 -18.91 8.80
CA ARG A 259 14.35 -18.58 10.12
C ARG A 259 15.59 -17.69 10.07
N GLU A 260 16.52 -17.95 9.14
CA GLU A 260 17.80 -17.23 9.07
C GLU A 260 17.62 -15.80 8.61
N GLU A 261 16.80 -15.59 7.57
CA GLU A 261 16.41 -14.26 7.10
C GLU A 261 15.71 -13.48 8.21
N TRP A 262 14.83 -14.14 8.95
CA TRP A 262 14.07 -13.47 10.00
C TRP A 262 14.94 -13.12 11.21
N LEU A 263 15.83 -14.02 11.62
CA LEU A 263 16.81 -13.74 12.65
C LEU A 263 17.73 -12.57 12.24
N THR A 264 18.18 -12.55 10.98
CA THR A 264 18.99 -11.46 10.43
C THR A 264 18.24 -10.13 10.51
N TYR A 265 16.97 -10.11 10.10
CA TYR A 265 16.10 -8.94 10.20
C TYR A 265 15.94 -8.43 11.65
N LEU A 266 15.72 -9.34 12.60
CA LEU A 266 15.55 -9.00 14.01
C LEU A 266 16.86 -8.54 14.69
N GLN A 267 18.02 -8.93 14.16
CA GLN A 267 19.33 -8.52 14.66
C GLN A 267 19.76 -7.14 14.15
N GLN A 268 19.36 -6.76 12.94
CA GLN A 268 19.75 -5.49 12.33
C GLN A 268 18.87 -4.35 12.84
N PRO A 269 19.43 -3.29 13.47
CA PRO A 269 18.65 -2.13 13.89
C PRO A 269 17.94 -1.48 12.70
N ILE A 270 16.67 -1.12 12.89
CA ILE A 270 15.89 -0.38 11.89
C ILE A 270 16.29 1.10 11.96
N GLN A 271 16.60 1.69 10.81
CA GLN A 271 16.73 3.14 10.67
C GLN A 271 15.66 3.64 9.71
N ALA A 272 14.62 4.26 10.25
CA ALA A 272 13.50 4.76 9.47
C ALA A 272 12.88 5.99 10.13
N HIS A 273 12.29 6.86 9.31
CA HIS A 273 11.52 8.04 9.77
C HIS A 273 12.30 8.96 10.72
N GLY A 274 13.60 9.12 10.49
CA GLY A 274 14.46 9.97 11.33
C GLY A 274 14.73 9.41 12.73
N ALA A 275 14.34 8.17 13.02
CA ALA A 275 14.69 7.45 14.23
C ALA A 275 15.59 6.25 13.90
N THR A 276 16.49 5.93 14.82
CA THR A 276 17.23 4.66 14.82
C THR A 276 16.68 3.83 15.97
N GLU A 277 16.46 2.54 15.72
CA GLU A 277 16.01 1.61 16.74
C GLU A 277 16.98 1.59 17.93
N ASP A 278 16.42 1.78 19.12
CA ASP A 278 17.11 1.58 20.36
C ASP A 278 16.86 0.13 20.81
N ARG A 279 17.93 -0.67 20.86
CA ARG A 279 17.85 -2.08 21.24
C ARG A 279 17.40 -2.26 22.69
N GLU A 280 17.62 -1.28 23.55
CA GLU A 280 17.11 -1.28 24.92
C GLU A 280 15.59 -1.04 24.99
N LEU A 281 14.99 -0.55 23.90
CA LEU A 281 13.55 -0.33 23.77
C LEU A 281 12.84 -1.44 22.98
N PHE A 282 13.54 -2.51 22.61
CA PHE A 282 12.91 -3.65 21.97
C PHE A 282 12.06 -4.43 22.99
N GLY A 283 10.75 -4.25 22.94
CA GLY A 283 9.79 -4.91 23.84
C GLY A 283 9.28 -6.25 23.31
N LEU A 284 9.16 -7.22 24.21
CA LEU A 284 8.55 -8.53 23.97
C LEU A 284 7.40 -8.75 24.96
N ARG A 285 6.24 -9.19 24.45
CA ARG A 285 5.13 -9.66 25.26
C ARG A 285 5.11 -11.18 25.28
N SER A 286 5.24 -11.78 26.46
CA SER A 286 5.41 -13.24 26.60
C SER A 286 4.62 -13.82 27.77
N PHE A 287 3.98 -14.98 27.55
CA PHE A 287 3.27 -15.72 28.58
C PHE A 287 3.70 -17.19 28.54
N GLU A 288 4.09 -17.75 29.69
CA GLU A 288 4.53 -19.15 29.83
C GLU A 288 5.57 -19.59 28.78
N GLY A 289 6.55 -18.74 28.50
CA GLY A 289 7.62 -19.01 27.51
C GLY A 289 7.21 -18.85 26.04
N THR A 290 5.96 -18.49 25.77
CA THR A 290 5.46 -18.20 24.41
C THR A 290 5.41 -16.69 24.18
N HIS A 291 5.95 -16.24 23.05
CA HIS A 291 5.85 -14.87 22.58
C HIS A 291 4.50 -14.64 21.89
N TRP A 292 3.88 -13.50 22.20
CA TRP A 292 2.59 -13.10 21.65
C TRP A 292 2.66 -11.81 20.85
N SER A 293 3.62 -10.94 21.15
CA SER A 293 3.83 -9.69 20.45
C SER A 293 5.25 -9.18 20.66
N TYR A 294 5.70 -8.36 19.72
CA TYR A 294 6.93 -7.61 19.85
C TYR A 294 6.73 -6.18 19.35
N VAL A 295 7.59 -5.27 19.81
CA VAL A 295 7.62 -3.87 19.36
C VAL A 295 9.05 -3.34 19.39
N ARG A 296 9.49 -2.78 18.26
CA ARG A 296 10.82 -2.21 18.01
C ARG A 296 10.65 -0.70 17.94
N MET A 297 11.37 0.03 18.78
CA MET A 297 11.16 1.46 18.97
C MET A 297 12.47 2.23 18.89
N GLY A 298 12.37 3.48 18.44
CA GLY A 298 13.44 4.46 18.51
C GLY A 298 12.92 5.78 19.08
N VAL A 299 13.81 6.72 19.35
CA VAL A 299 13.45 8.06 19.83
C VAL A 299 13.89 9.11 18.81
N ARG A 300 13.01 10.07 18.55
CA ARG A 300 13.28 11.23 17.70
C ARG A 300 12.77 12.49 18.38
N GLY A 301 13.66 13.29 18.95
CA GLY A 301 13.27 14.47 19.72
C GLY A 301 12.47 14.08 20.97
N ASP A 302 11.24 14.57 21.09
CA ASP A 302 10.28 14.27 22.17
C ASP A 302 9.29 13.14 21.81
N THR A 303 9.56 12.41 20.72
CA THR A 303 8.66 11.41 20.15
C THR A 303 9.25 10.00 20.22
N LEU A 304 8.47 9.05 20.73
CA LEU A 304 8.73 7.62 20.62
C LEU A 304 8.20 7.11 19.28
N VAL A 305 9.08 6.58 18.43
CA VAL A 305 8.72 6.10 17.09
C VAL A 305 8.66 4.58 17.11
N LEU A 306 7.48 4.00 16.83
CA LEU A 306 7.32 2.57 16.61
C LEU A 306 7.78 2.26 15.18
N LEU A 307 8.94 1.60 15.09
CA LEU A 307 9.61 1.27 13.83
C LEU A 307 9.09 -0.02 13.22
N ASP A 308 8.79 -1.00 14.08
CA ASP A 308 8.12 -2.23 13.69
C ASP A 308 7.45 -2.87 14.91
N TYR A 309 6.37 -3.59 14.71
CA TYR A 309 5.68 -4.35 15.75
C TYR A 309 4.79 -5.39 15.11
N ALA A 310 4.61 -6.52 15.75
CA ALA A 310 3.63 -7.51 15.31
C ALA A 310 3.05 -8.25 16.50
N ALA A 311 2.01 -9.02 16.22
CA ALA A 311 1.46 -9.92 17.19
C ALA A 311 0.89 -11.19 16.56
N LYS A 312 0.91 -12.26 17.36
CA LYS A 312 0.50 -13.61 16.96
C LYS A 312 -0.93 -13.68 16.45
N GLU A 313 -1.82 -12.85 17.01
CA GLU A 313 -3.21 -12.78 16.58
C GLU A 313 -3.61 -11.35 16.22
N ALA A 314 -4.26 -11.20 15.06
CA ALA A 314 -4.81 -9.94 14.57
C ALA A 314 -6.14 -9.57 15.26
N GLN A 315 -6.29 -9.84 16.56
CA GLN A 315 -7.46 -9.38 17.32
C GLN A 315 -7.38 -7.86 17.58
N ALA A 316 -8.53 -7.22 17.82
CA ALA A 316 -8.62 -5.78 18.07
C ALA A 316 -7.82 -5.36 19.31
N ASP A 317 -7.81 -6.20 20.35
CA ASP A 317 -7.17 -5.92 21.63
C ASP A 317 -5.64 -5.97 21.54
N THR A 318 -5.08 -6.54 20.48
CA THR A 318 -3.64 -6.72 20.39
C THR A 318 -2.88 -5.40 20.21
N LEU A 319 -3.47 -4.46 19.45
CA LEU A 319 -2.92 -3.10 19.32
C LEU A 319 -2.95 -2.36 20.66
N VAL A 320 -4.00 -2.56 21.47
CA VAL A 320 -4.11 -1.94 22.81
C VAL A 320 -2.90 -2.31 23.66
N TYR A 321 -2.49 -3.59 23.68
CA TYR A 321 -1.32 -4.01 24.46
C TYR A 321 -0.01 -3.36 23.98
N ILE A 322 0.19 -3.27 22.66
CA ILE A 322 1.39 -2.68 22.05
C ILE A 322 1.46 -1.18 22.37
N PHE A 323 0.37 -0.45 22.13
CA PHE A 323 0.34 1.00 22.32
C PHE A 323 0.33 1.41 23.81
N ARG A 324 -0.22 0.59 24.71
CA ARG A 324 -0.03 0.79 26.17
C ARG A 324 1.42 0.61 26.59
N TRP A 325 2.10 -0.42 26.09
CA TRP A 325 3.53 -0.59 26.35
C TRP A 325 4.37 0.57 25.82
N ALA A 326 4.05 1.05 24.62
CA ALA A 326 4.68 2.24 24.04
C ALA A 326 4.41 3.49 24.90
N ALA A 327 3.18 3.69 25.36
CA ALA A 327 2.83 4.82 26.21
C ALA A 327 3.54 4.80 27.57
N GLU A 328 3.63 3.64 28.23
CA GLU A 328 4.39 3.50 29.47
C GLU A 328 5.88 3.77 29.23
N THR A 329 6.43 3.24 28.13
CA THR A 329 7.82 3.48 27.74
C THR A 329 8.07 4.96 27.47
N ALA A 330 7.20 5.63 26.73
CA ALA A 330 7.30 7.05 26.42
C ALA A 330 7.23 7.91 27.68
N SER A 331 6.29 7.61 28.59
CA SER A 331 6.14 8.29 29.87
C SER A 331 7.38 8.14 30.75
N ARG A 332 7.94 6.91 30.86
CA ARG A 332 9.19 6.64 31.58
C ARG A 332 10.37 7.43 31.03
N LEU A 333 10.42 7.65 29.72
CA LEU A 333 11.47 8.40 29.04
C LEU A 333 11.23 9.92 29.04
N GLY A 334 10.08 10.39 29.54
CA GLY A 334 9.71 11.81 29.53
C GLY A 334 9.34 12.34 28.14
N LEU A 335 8.92 11.46 27.23
CA LEU A 335 8.47 11.79 25.88
C LEU A 335 6.99 12.21 25.90
N THR A 336 6.59 13.03 24.94
CA THR A 336 5.24 13.62 24.87
C THR A 336 4.40 13.02 23.75
N ARG A 337 5.04 12.35 22.79
CA ARG A 337 4.40 11.82 21.59
C ARG A 337 4.80 10.36 21.31
N ILE A 338 3.88 9.64 20.68
CA ILE A 338 4.10 8.31 20.09
C ILE A 338 3.72 8.39 18.62
N GLU A 339 4.56 7.87 17.74
CA GLU A 339 4.27 7.77 16.30
C GLU A 339 4.27 6.32 15.82
N ALA A 340 3.31 5.99 14.96
CA ALA A 340 3.28 4.74 14.22
C ALA A 340 2.84 4.96 12.75
N ARG A 341 3.24 4.07 11.86
CA ARG A 341 2.94 4.15 10.40
C ARG A 341 2.16 2.95 9.86
N ARG A 342 1.70 2.12 10.78
CA ARG A 342 0.97 0.89 10.51
C ARG A 342 -0.32 0.90 11.30
N ASP A 343 -1.30 0.11 10.85
CA ASP A 343 -2.61 -0.01 11.48
C ASP A 343 -3.26 1.37 11.75
N LEU A 344 -3.07 2.36 10.87
CA LEU A 344 -3.30 3.77 11.17
C LEU A 344 -4.75 4.01 11.64
N ARG A 345 -5.71 3.49 10.87
CA ARG A 345 -7.14 3.64 11.15
C ARG A 345 -7.56 2.84 12.39
N ARG A 346 -6.97 1.66 12.61
CA ARG A 346 -7.24 0.84 13.80
C ARG A 346 -6.69 1.47 15.07
N ALA A 347 -5.47 2.02 15.02
CA ALA A 347 -4.84 2.74 16.11
C ALA A 347 -5.61 4.04 16.44
N ALA A 348 -6.12 4.76 15.43
CA ALA A 348 -6.96 5.93 15.66
C ALA A 348 -8.28 5.58 16.35
N GLU A 349 -8.94 4.51 15.90
CA GLU A 349 -10.17 4.03 16.53
C GLU A 349 -9.92 3.54 17.97
N MET A 350 -8.81 2.84 18.20
CA MET A 350 -8.36 2.45 19.54
C MET A 350 -8.14 3.67 20.44
N CYS A 351 -7.40 4.69 19.97
CA CYS A 351 -7.17 5.91 20.73
C CYS A 351 -8.49 6.61 21.08
N ARG A 352 -9.44 6.67 20.14
CA ARG A 352 -10.78 7.21 20.37
C ARG A 352 -11.53 6.46 21.47
N GLN A 353 -11.43 5.13 21.51
CA GLN A 353 -12.07 4.30 22.53
C GLN A 353 -11.42 4.45 23.92
N LEU A 354 -10.09 4.61 23.96
CA LEU A 354 -9.31 4.83 25.19
C LEU A 354 -9.31 6.29 25.67
N GLY A 355 -9.84 7.23 24.88
CA GLY A 355 -9.80 8.66 25.18
C GLY A 355 -8.41 9.28 25.02
N TRP A 356 -7.53 8.67 24.23
CA TRP A 356 -6.19 9.19 23.95
C TRP A 356 -6.23 10.18 22.79
N PRO A 357 -5.71 11.42 22.96
CA PRO A 357 -5.63 12.37 21.84
C PRO A 357 -4.71 11.83 20.75
N ALA A 358 -5.25 11.66 19.55
CA ALA A 358 -4.50 11.15 18.41
C ALA A 358 -4.99 11.76 17.09
N GLU A 359 -4.08 11.88 16.13
CA GLU A 359 -4.37 12.37 14.79
C GLU A 359 -3.61 11.57 13.72
N ILE A 360 -4.28 11.32 12.59
CA ILE A 360 -3.61 10.79 11.40
C ILE A 360 -3.19 11.97 10.52
N VAL A 361 -1.89 12.17 10.41
CA VAL A 361 -1.26 13.27 9.67
C VAL A 361 -0.41 12.76 8.53
N GLU A 362 -0.23 13.62 7.53
CA GLU A 362 0.63 13.33 6.39
C GLU A 362 2.08 13.20 6.85
N ASP A 363 2.70 12.07 6.52
CA ASP A 363 4.09 11.79 6.87
C ASP A 363 5.00 12.39 5.80
N VAL A 364 5.18 13.70 5.88
CA VAL A 364 6.08 14.44 4.99
C VAL A 364 7.51 14.05 5.35
N PRO A 365 8.31 13.50 4.41
CA PRO A 365 9.73 13.27 4.66
C PRO A 365 10.35 14.59 5.10
N THR A 366 10.94 14.62 6.29
CA THR A 366 11.82 15.73 6.67
C THR A 366 12.90 15.78 5.60
N GLU A 367 13.01 16.89 4.88
CA GLU A 367 14.08 17.10 3.90
C GLU A 367 15.41 16.72 4.58
N GLN A 368 16.11 15.72 4.01
CA GLN A 368 17.45 15.34 4.43
C GLN A 368 18.47 16.39 4.02
#